data_AF-A0AA43QH69-F1
#
_entry.id   AF-A0AA43QH69-F1
#
_cell.length_a   1.000
_cell.length_b   1.000
_cell.length_c   1.000
_cell.angle_alpha   90.00
_cell.angle_beta   90.00
_cell.angle_gamma   90.00
#
_symmetry.space_group_name_H-M   'P 1'
#
loop_
_entity.id
_entity.type
_entity.pdbx_description
1 polymer ?
#
loop_
_entity_poly.entity_id
_entity_poly.type
_entity_poly.pdbx_seq_one_letter_code
_entity_poly.pdbx_strand_id
1 'polypeptide(L)'
;MQSYIFLDLDDTLFQTLRKCAPGVDLQVRAFLPDGTANSFATQKQQWLWHWLAKGFKIVPVTARDVHAFERVNLPFQEEVVLNHGAVILDKQRAVDKVWMNIIMQALPAYQEKLLEVWAEVELYAKRRPGFKPRLVDDFGITWYGVIKHSDGTEAILKTLLDEVIKSHPHVVDGSLYWHLNGNNLAVLPKIINKESAVSYLLEGYRQQHPQLLTFGAGDSKTDAAFMALCDYALIPKNTQLFQTLACVETL
;
A
#
# COMPACT_ATOMS: atom_id res chain seq x y z
N MET A 1 -12.40 9.76 -24.83
CA MET A 1 -12.25 9.62 -23.36
C MET A 1 -11.21 8.55 -23.06
N GLN A 2 -10.20 8.89 -22.26
CA GLN A 2 -9.17 7.95 -21.79
C GLN A 2 -9.49 7.56 -20.35
N SER A 3 -9.47 6.27 -20.04
CA SER A 3 -9.84 5.76 -18.72
C SER A 3 -8.63 5.17 -17.99
N TYR A 4 -8.37 5.64 -16.78
CA TYR A 4 -7.34 5.11 -15.89
C TYR A 4 -7.96 4.57 -14.60
N ILE A 5 -7.34 3.53 -14.03
CA ILE A 5 -7.64 3.08 -12.68
C ILE A 5 -6.35 3.00 -11.87
N PHE A 6 -6.35 3.67 -10.72
CA PHE A 6 -5.34 3.54 -9.67
C PHE A 6 -5.75 2.40 -8.75
N LEU A 7 -4.97 1.33 -8.74
CA LEU A 7 -5.39 0.04 -8.20
C LEU A 7 -4.44 -0.43 -7.11
N ASP A 8 -4.89 -0.42 -5.86
CA ASP A 8 -4.23 -1.19 -4.82
C ASP A 8 -4.28 -2.71 -5.13
N LEU A 9 -3.33 -3.45 -4.56
CA LEU A 9 -3.06 -4.84 -4.95
C LEU A 9 -3.56 -5.86 -3.93
N ASP A 10 -2.90 -5.94 -2.78
CA ASP A 10 -3.18 -6.93 -1.74
C ASP A 10 -4.52 -6.61 -1.07
N ASP A 11 -5.35 -7.63 -0.87
CA ASP A 11 -6.71 -7.55 -0.33
C ASP A 11 -7.73 -6.76 -1.19
N THR A 12 -7.27 -6.03 -2.21
CA THR A 12 -8.09 -5.44 -3.27
C THR A 12 -8.32 -6.43 -4.42
N LEU A 13 -7.24 -6.86 -5.09
CA LEU A 13 -7.30 -7.72 -6.29
C LEU A 13 -6.97 -9.19 -6.00
N PHE A 14 -6.18 -9.46 -4.97
CA PHE A 14 -5.79 -10.80 -4.54
C PHE A 14 -5.33 -10.79 -3.08
N GLN A 15 -5.26 -11.95 -2.44
CA GLN A 15 -4.95 -12.05 -1.00
C GLN A 15 -4.16 -13.30 -0.69
N THR A 16 -3.54 -13.36 0.49
CA THR A 16 -2.87 -14.56 0.97
C THR A 16 -3.85 -15.73 1.16
N LEU A 17 -3.37 -16.97 1.02
CA LEU A 17 -4.20 -18.18 1.09
C LEU A 17 -5.11 -18.25 2.33
N ARG A 18 -4.59 -17.87 3.51
CA ARG A 18 -5.35 -17.87 4.77
C ARG A 18 -6.60 -16.98 4.78
N LYS A 19 -6.70 -16.03 3.85
CA LYS A 19 -7.84 -15.12 3.67
C LYS A 19 -8.84 -15.64 2.62
N CYS A 20 -8.53 -16.74 1.94
CA CYS A 20 -9.43 -17.38 0.99
C CYS A 20 -10.33 -18.41 1.69
N ALA A 21 -11.57 -18.55 1.23
CA ALA A 21 -12.45 -19.63 1.67
C ALA A 21 -11.85 -21.00 1.25
N PRO A 22 -12.00 -22.05 2.08
CA PRO A 22 -11.51 -23.38 1.73
C PRO A 22 -12.26 -23.95 0.53
N GLY A 23 -11.55 -24.73 -0.31
CA GLY A 23 -12.14 -25.47 -1.44
C GLY A 23 -12.54 -24.62 -2.65
N VAL A 24 -12.18 -23.33 -2.70
CA VAL A 24 -12.41 -22.49 -3.87
C VAL A 24 -11.27 -22.59 -4.87
N ASP A 25 -11.59 -22.47 -6.17
CA ASP A 25 -10.58 -22.37 -7.21
C ASP A 25 -9.85 -21.02 -7.15
N LEU A 26 -8.52 -21.06 -7.18
CA LEU A 26 -7.65 -19.94 -6.89
C LEU A 26 -6.56 -19.82 -7.96
N GLN A 27 -6.44 -18.63 -8.55
CA GLN A 27 -5.34 -18.30 -9.46
C GLN A 27 -4.19 -17.66 -8.67
N VAL A 28 -2.97 -18.17 -8.83
CA VAL A 28 -1.78 -17.55 -8.23
C VAL A 28 -1.51 -16.19 -8.87
N ARG A 29 -1.31 -15.17 -8.03
CA ARG A 29 -1.06 -13.77 -8.42
C ARG A 29 0.23 -13.19 -7.88
N ALA A 30 0.83 -13.75 -6.85
CA ALA A 30 2.17 -13.35 -6.43
C ALA A 30 2.93 -14.48 -5.74
N PHE A 31 4.25 -14.38 -5.79
CA PHE A 31 5.17 -15.39 -5.25
C PHE A 31 6.06 -14.83 -4.13
N LEU A 32 6.51 -15.73 -3.24
CA LEU A 32 7.62 -15.50 -2.32
C LEU A 32 8.97 -15.50 -3.09
N PRO A 33 10.07 -15.03 -2.47
CA PRO A 33 11.39 -15.02 -3.12
C PRO A 33 11.88 -16.39 -3.60
N ASP A 34 11.44 -17.48 -2.97
CA ASP A 34 11.77 -18.86 -3.35
C ASP A 34 10.87 -19.42 -4.47
N GLY A 35 9.95 -18.62 -5.01
CA GLY A 35 8.98 -19.03 -6.04
C GLY A 35 7.72 -19.69 -5.49
N THR A 36 7.56 -19.83 -4.17
CA THR A 36 6.34 -20.38 -3.56
C THR A 36 5.16 -19.44 -3.79
N ALA A 37 4.02 -19.99 -4.21
CA ALA A 37 2.78 -19.22 -4.39
C ALA A 37 2.32 -18.61 -3.05
N ASN A 38 2.12 -17.29 -3.02
CA ASN A 38 1.82 -16.54 -1.80
C ASN A 38 0.46 -15.84 -1.81
N SER A 39 0.12 -15.20 -2.93
CA SER A 39 -1.12 -14.46 -3.07
C SER A 39 -1.96 -15.03 -4.21
N PHE A 40 -3.28 -15.05 -4.01
CA PHE A 40 -4.24 -15.76 -4.84
C PHE A 40 -5.46 -14.89 -5.14
N ALA A 41 -6.01 -15.03 -6.35
CA ALA A 41 -7.26 -14.41 -6.76
C ALA A 41 -8.37 -15.46 -6.92
N THR A 42 -9.52 -15.18 -6.31
CA THR A 42 -10.75 -15.93 -6.53
C THR A 42 -11.27 -15.75 -7.96
N GLN A 43 -12.18 -16.60 -8.42
CA GLN A 43 -12.80 -16.45 -9.74
C GLN A 43 -13.44 -15.06 -9.96
N LYS A 44 -14.07 -14.47 -8.93
CA LYS A 44 -14.65 -13.12 -9.01
C LYS A 44 -13.60 -12.03 -9.18
N GLN A 45 -12.47 -12.15 -8.48
CA GLN A 45 -11.34 -11.23 -8.62
C GLN A 45 -10.64 -11.38 -9.97
N GLN A 46 -10.55 -12.61 -10.49
CA GLN A 46 -10.08 -12.84 -11.86
C GLN A 46 -11.02 -12.17 -12.86
N TRP A 47 -12.34 -12.30 -12.72
CA TRP A 47 -13.29 -11.60 -13.58
C TRP A 47 -13.10 -10.07 -13.50
N LEU A 48 -12.96 -9.52 -12.29
CA LEU A 48 -12.71 -8.08 -12.08
C LEU A 48 -11.44 -7.63 -12.82
N TRP A 49 -10.33 -8.36 -12.68
CA TRP A 49 -9.10 -8.11 -13.43
C TRP A 49 -9.34 -8.04 -14.94
N HIS A 50 -10.00 -9.04 -15.51
CA HIS A 50 -10.26 -9.09 -16.96
C HIS A 50 -11.18 -7.95 -17.43
N TRP A 51 -12.14 -7.55 -16.61
CA TRP A 51 -13.00 -6.41 -16.91
C TRP A 51 -12.22 -5.09 -16.90
N LEU A 52 -11.41 -4.86 -15.85
CA LEU A 52 -10.55 -3.68 -15.76
C LEU A 52 -9.56 -3.62 -16.92
N ALA A 53 -8.86 -4.72 -17.22
CA ALA A 53 -7.85 -4.78 -18.26
C ALA A 53 -8.39 -4.55 -19.68
N LYS A 54 -9.70 -4.69 -19.90
CA LYS A 54 -10.36 -4.36 -21.18
C LYS A 54 -10.70 -2.89 -21.33
N GLY A 55 -11.00 -2.21 -20.22
CA GLY A 55 -11.57 -0.85 -20.24
C GLY A 55 -10.64 0.25 -19.73
N PHE A 56 -9.58 -0.12 -19.01
CA PHE A 56 -8.76 0.83 -18.27
C PHE A 56 -7.27 0.65 -18.54
N LYS A 57 -6.57 1.77 -18.48
CA LYS A 57 -5.13 1.83 -18.21
C LYS A 57 -4.92 1.67 -16.71
N ILE A 58 -4.21 0.61 -16.30
CA ILE A 58 -4.12 0.21 -14.89
C ILE A 58 -2.78 0.63 -14.31
N VAL A 59 -2.83 1.54 -13.34
CA VAL A 59 -1.68 2.01 -12.55
C VAL A 59 -1.75 1.34 -11.18
N PRO A 60 -0.92 0.33 -10.88
CA PRO A 60 -0.88 -0.26 -9.55
C PRO A 60 -0.32 0.74 -8.52
N VAL A 61 -0.97 0.80 -7.35
CA VAL A 61 -0.61 1.70 -6.25
C VAL A 61 -0.45 0.91 -4.96
N THR A 62 0.79 0.51 -4.64
CA THR A 62 1.04 -0.54 -3.66
C THR A 62 2.03 -0.14 -2.56
N ALA A 63 1.87 -0.80 -1.41
CA ALA A 63 2.82 -0.80 -0.32
C ALA A 63 4.09 -1.62 -0.62
N ARG A 64 4.08 -2.47 -1.66
CA ARG A 64 5.19 -3.36 -1.99
C ARG A 64 6.45 -2.59 -2.41
N ASP A 65 7.60 -3.10 -2.01
CA ASP A 65 8.90 -2.78 -2.60
C ASP A 65 9.02 -3.33 -4.04
N VAL A 66 10.05 -2.91 -4.76
CA VAL A 66 10.25 -3.29 -6.17
C VAL A 66 10.30 -4.80 -6.35
N HIS A 67 11.04 -5.51 -5.49
CA HIS A 67 11.19 -6.95 -5.60
C HIS A 67 9.89 -7.70 -5.32
N ALA A 68 9.11 -7.25 -4.33
CA ALA A 68 7.80 -7.79 -4.04
C ALA A 68 6.78 -7.51 -5.14
N PHE A 69 6.91 -6.39 -5.84
CA PHE A 69 6.09 -6.06 -7.00
C PHE A 69 6.48 -6.90 -8.24
N GLU A 70 7.77 -7.09 -8.52
CA GLU A 70 8.27 -7.92 -9.63
C GLU A 70 7.76 -9.37 -9.57
N ARG A 71 7.47 -9.86 -8.37
CA ARG A 71 6.89 -11.19 -8.14
C ARG A 71 5.37 -11.24 -8.31
N VAL A 72 4.70 -10.15 -8.68
CA VAL A 72 3.28 -10.11 -9.00
C VAL A 72 3.07 -10.58 -10.45
N ASN A 73 2.28 -11.63 -10.63
CA ASN A 73 1.98 -12.24 -11.91
C ASN A 73 0.76 -11.59 -12.58
N LEU A 74 0.90 -10.30 -12.90
CA LEU A 74 -0.08 -9.51 -13.65
C LEU A 74 0.63 -8.58 -14.63
N PRO A 75 0.16 -8.49 -15.89
CA PRO A 75 0.82 -7.72 -16.94
C PRO A 75 0.49 -6.22 -16.86
N PHE A 76 0.97 -5.52 -15.82
CA PHE A 76 0.85 -4.06 -15.74
C PHE A 76 1.73 -3.40 -16.81
N GLN A 77 1.18 -2.42 -17.54
CA GLN A 77 1.86 -1.72 -18.64
C GLN A 77 2.08 -0.22 -18.38
N GLU A 78 1.34 0.35 -17.44
CA GLU A 78 1.48 1.76 -17.07
C GLU A 78 2.50 1.92 -15.93
N GLU A 79 2.63 3.15 -15.46
CA GLU A 79 3.39 3.56 -14.29
C GLU A 79 3.01 2.72 -13.07
N VAL A 80 3.95 2.55 -12.15
CA VAL A 80 3.75 1.77 -10.92
C VAL A 80 4.15 2.62 -9.74
N VAL A 81 3.25 2.77 -8.78
CA VAL A 81 3.54 3.41 -7.50
C VAL A 81 3.90 2.34 -6.47
N LEU A 82 5.12 2.38 -5.95
CA LEU A 82 5.70 1.44 -5.00
C LEU A 82 5.92 2.10 -3.63
N ASN A 83 6.26 1.29 -2.62
CA ASN A 83 6.71 1.75 -1.30
C ASN A 83 5.77 2.80 -0.70
N HIS A 84 4.45 2.54 -0.74
CA HIS A 84 3.41 3.45 -0.26
C HIS A 84 3.39 4.83 -0.93
N GLY A 85 4.01 5.01 -2.09
CA GLY A 85 4.12 6.30 -2.78
C GLY A 85 5.53 6.87 -2.84
N ALA A 86 6.52 6.27 -2.17
CA ALA A 86 7.88 6.80 -2.18
C ALA A 86 8.54 6.72 -3.56
N VAL A 87 8.17 5.72 -4.37
CA VAL A 87 8.80 5.46 -5.67
C VAL A 87 7.73 5.32 -6.75
N ILE A 88 7.99 5.92 -7.90
CA ILE A 88 7.22 5.70 -9.12
C ILE A 88 8.16 5.10 -10.16
N LEU A 89 7.74 4.01 -10.78
CA LEU A 89 8.36 3.49 -12.00
C LEU A 89 7.55 3.95 -13.21
N ASP A 90 8.23 4.35 -14.27
CA ASP A 90 7.63 4.66 -15.56
C ASP A 90 7.14 3.39 -16.30
N LYS A 91 6.59 3.59 -17.50
CA LYS A 91 6.09 2.51 -18.36
C LYS A 91 7.18 1.57 -18.85
N GLN A 92 8.45 1.99 -18.80
CA GLN A 92 9.64 1.20 -19.11
C GLN A 92 10.25 0.56 -17.86
N ARG A 93 9.60 0.70 -16.69
CA ARG A 93 10.05 0.20 -15.39
C ARG A 93 11.33 0.88 -14.89
N ALA A 94 11.68 2.05 -15.42
CA ALA A 94 12.74 2.89 -14.86
C ALA A 94 12.16 3.82 -13.79
N VAL A 95 12.99 4.24 -12.83
CA VAL A 95 12.58 5.18 -11.78
C VAL A 95 12.25 6.55 -12.39
N ASP A 96 11.08 7.10 -12.05
CA ASP A 96 10.77 8.50 -12.31
C ASP A 96 11.68 9.39 -11.47
N LYS A 97 12.65 10.02 -12.14
CA LYS A 97 13.67 10.84 -11.50
C LYS A 97 13.13 12.15 -10.93
N VAL A 98 12.06 12.69 -11.52
CA VAL A 98 11.45 13.94 -11.05
C VAL A 98 10.77 13.67 -9.71
N TRP A 99 9.93 12.64 -9.67
CA TRP A 99 9.28 12.22 -8.42
C TRP A 99 10.30 11.82 -7.34
N MET A 100 11.29 11.00 -7.70
CA MET A 100 12.36 10.59 -6.78
C MET A 100 13.08 11.82 -6.19
N ASN A 101 13.40 12.83 -7.01
CA ASN A 101 14.04 14.05 -6.52
C ASN A 101 13.14 14.83 -5.54
N ILE A 102 11.83 14.93 -5.81
CA ILE A 102 10.87 15.58 -4.90
C ILE A 102 10.89 14.89 -3.53
N ILE A 103 10.79 13.56 -3.51
CA ILE A 103 10.81 12.79 -2.26
C ILE A 103 12.15 12.92 -1.55
N MET A 104 13.27 12.80 -2.27
CA MET A 104 14.61 12.84 -1.67
C MET A 104 14.98 14.21 -1.10
N GLN A 105 14.43 15.30 -1.62
CA GLN A 105 14.61 16.63 -1.03
C GLN A 105 13.88 16.79 0.30
N ALA A 106 12.72 16.15 0.45
CA ALA A 106 11.90 16.25 1.67
C ALA A 106 12.28 15.22 2.74
N LEU A 107 12.77 14.04 2.34
CA LEU A 107 13.02 12.89 3.23
C LEU A 107 13.91 13.17 4.45
N PRO A 108 15.02 13.94 4.36
CA PRO A 108 15.92 14.11 5.50
C PRO A 108 15.24 14.63 6.76
N ALA A 109 14.23 15.51 6.63
CA ALA A 109 13.48 16.06 7.76
C ALA A 109 12.61 15.04 8.51
N TYR A 110 12.39 13.86 7.91
CA TYR A 110 11.57 12.78 8.47
C TYR A 110 12.38 11.55 8.83
N GLN A 111 13.55 11.35 8.20
CA GLN A 111 14.35 10.15 8.38
C GLN A 111 14.86 10.01 9.82
N GLU A 112 15.38 11.09 10.40
CA GLU A 112 15.81 11.11 11.81
C GLU A 112 14.64 10.77 12.74
N LYS A 113 13.48 11.40 12.52
CA LYS A 113 12.25 11.15 13.28
C LYS A 113 11.79 9.69 13.21
N LEU A 114 11.87 9.08 12.02
CA LEU A 114 11.53 7.67 11.83
C LEU A 114 12.47 6.78 12.65
N LEU A 115 13.78 7.03 12.59
CA LEU A 115 14.78 6.23 13.30
C LEU A 115 14.65 6.34 14.83
N GLU A 116 14.25 7.51 15.35
CA GLU A 116 13.94 7.67 16.78
C GLU A 116 12.77 6.79 17.22
N VAL A 117 11.63 6.85 16.52
CA VAL A 117 10.49 5.94 16.79
C VAL A 117 10.92 4.49 16.68
N TRP A 118 11.75 4.20 15.68
CA TRP A 118 12.18 2.84 15.38
C TRP A 118 13.02 2.23 16.49
N ALA A 119 13.90 3.01 17.13
CA ALA A 119 14.68 2.57 18.28
C ALA A 119 13.77 2.12 19.43
N GLU A 120 12.68 2.85 19.70
CA GLU A 120 11.70 2.46 20.73
C GLU A 120 10.93 1.18 20.35
N VAL A 121 10.54 1.05 19.08
CA VAL A 121 9.91 -0.16 18.53
C VAL A 121 10.82 -1.39 18.70
N GLU A 122 12.11 -1.26 18.42
CA GLU A 122 13.06 -2.36 18.60
C GLU A 122 13.25 -2.72 20.07
N LEU A 123 13.33 -1.74 20.97
CA LEU A 123 13.39 -1.99 22.42
C LEU A 123 12.13 -2.69 22.93
N TYR A 124 10.95 -2.33 22.42
CA TYR A 124 9.71 -3.02 22.71
C TYR A 124 9.76 -4.48 22.26
N ALA A 125 10.14 -4.73 21.00
CA ALA A 125 10.21 -6.07 20.41
C ALA A 125 11.25 -6.97 21.10
N LYS A 126 12.38 -6.42 21.55
CA LYS A 126 13.39 -7.17 22.33
C LYS A 126 12.84 -7.70 23.65
N ARG A 127 11.92 -6.97 24.30
CA ARG A 127 11.30 -7.36 25.58
C ARG A 127 10.08 -8.27 25.41
N ARG A 128 9.48 -8.29 24.21
CA ARG A 128 8.25 -9.02 23.89
C ARG A 128 8.46 -9.88 22.64
N PRO A 129 8.81 -11.16 22.81
CA PRO A 129 9.05 -12.07 21.69
C PRO A 129 7.85 -12.16 20.75
N GLY A 130 8.11 -12.37 19.46
CA GLY A 130 7.07 -12.54 18.43
C GLY A 130 6.91 -11.33 17.51
N PHE A 131 7.21 -10.11 17.99
CA PHE A 131 7.30 -8.92 17.16
C PHE A 131 8.52 -9.00 16.24
N LYS A 132 8.30 -8.70 14.96
CA LYS A 132 9.31 -8.72 13.89
C LYS A 132 9.34 -7.35 13.21
N PRO A 133 9.95 -6.33 13.86
CA PRO A 133 10.17 -5.04 13.23
C PRO A 133 11.23 -5.20 12.12
N ARG A 134 11.00 -4.56 10.98
CA ARG A 134 11.97 -4.39 9.90
C ARG A 134 11.85 -3.00 9.26
N LEU A 135 12.99 -2.34 9.04
CA LEU A 135 13.05 -1.17 8.14
C LEU A 135 12.99 -1.63 6.68
N VAL A 136 12.20 -0.93 5.87
CA VAL A 136 12.04 -1.24 4.46
C VAL A 136 13.03 -0.39 3.66
N ASP A 137 14.11 -1.04 3.27
CA ASP A 137 15.11 -0.50 2.37
C ASP A 137 14.80 -0.92 0.94
N ASP A 138 14.76 0.05 0.04
CA ASP A 138 14.61 -0.17 -1.40
C ASP A 138 15.32 0.95 -2.15
N PHE A 139 15.94 0.66 -3.30
CA PHE A 139 16.78 1.63 -4.04
C PHE A 139 17.90 2.29 -3.21
N GLY A 140 18.40 1.59 -2.19
CA GLY A 140 19.44 2.11 -1.27
C GLY A 140 18.96 3.15 -0.26
N ILE A 141 17.64 3.27 -0.08
CA ILE A 141 17.02 4.26 0.79
C ILE A 141 16.09 3.55 1.77
N THR A 142 16.16 3.94 3.04
CA THR A 142 15.22 3.49 4.08
C THR A 142 13.94 4.33 4.00
N TRP A 143 12.84 3.72 3.58
CA TRP A 143 11.59 4.45 3.35
C TRP A 143 10.71 4.52 4.59
N TYR A 144 10.47 3.39 5.23
CA TYR A 144 9.53 3.28 6.34
C TYR A 144 9.82 2.04 7.18
N GLY A 145 9.17 1.92 8.32
CA GLY A 145 9.25 0.74 9.18
C GLY A 145 8.01 -0.13 9.08
N VAL A 146 8.16 -1.46 9.09
CA VAL A 146 7.04 -2.41 9.16
C VAL A 146 7.23 -3.42 10.28
N ILE A 147 6.17 -3.67 11.04
CA ILE A 147 6.12 -4.62 12.14
C ILE A 147 5.07 -5.68 11.82
N LYS A 148 5.47 -6.95 11.97
CA LYS A 148 4.57 -8.12 11.97
C LYS A 148 4.72 -8.87 13.29
N HIS A 149 3.72 -9.67 13.64
CA HIS A 149 3.80 -10.58 14.80
C HIS A 149 3.70 -12.04 14.35
N SER A 150 4.32 -12.97 15.09
CA SER A 150 4.21 -14.42 14.86
C SER A 150 2.76 -14.92 14.96
N ASP A 151 1.98 -14.36 15.87
CA ASP A 151 0.59 -14.76 16.11
C ASP A 151 -0.35 -14.40 14.94
N GLY A 152 0.09 -13.51 14.05
CA GLY A 152 -0.63 -13.27 12.80
C GLY A 152 -1.91 -12.43 12.94
N THR A 153 -2.16 -11.82 14.10
CA THR A 153 -3.37 -11.05 14.40
C THR A 153 -3.11 -9.54 14.47
N GLU A 154 -4.14 -8.75 14.17
CA GLU A 154 -4.08 -7.30 14.29
C GLU A 154 -4.05 -6.85 15.77
N ALA A 155 -4.75 -7.57 16.65
CA ALA A 155 -4.91 -7.23 18.06
C ALA A 155 -3.57 -7.14 18.81
N ILE A 156 -2.62 -8.05 18.52
CA ILE A 156 -1.29 -8.01 19.14
C ILE A 156 -0.45 -6.85 18.61
N LEU A 157 -0.58 -6.48 17.34
CA LEU A 157 0.10 -5.29 16.81
C LEU A 157 -0.46 -4.00 17.41
N LYS A 158 -1.75 -3.99 17.75
CA LYS A 158 -2.40 -2.85 18.40
C LYS A 158 -1.80 -2.54 19.78
N THR A 159 -1.26 -3.51 20.52
CA THR A 159 -0.62 -3.24 21.81
C THR A 159 0.64 -2.40 21.64
N LEU A 160 1.52 -2.76 20.70
CA LEU A 160 2.71 -1.97 20.37
C LEU A 160 2.33 -0.60 19.81
N LEU A 161 1.31 -0.55 18.93
CA LEU A 161 0.80 0.71 18.40
C LEU A 161 0.33 1.66 19.50
N ASP A 162 -0.46 1.18 20.46
CA ASP A 162 -1.03 2.01 21.52
C ASP A 162 0.00 2.39 22.61
N GLU A 163 0.95 1.51 22.92
CA GLU A 163 1.95 1.76 23.97
C GLU A 163 3.16 2.58 23.51
N VAL A 164 3.52 2.53 22.22
CA VAL A 164 4.76 3.15 21.69
C VAL A 164 4.44 4.18 20.62
N ILE A 165 3.80 3.75 19.53
CA ILE A 165 3.78 4.54 18.29
C ILE A 165 2.80 5.71 18.40
N LYS A 166 1.57 5.49 18.84
CA LYS A 166 0.51 6.52 18.81
C LYS A 166 0.83 7.76 19.64
N SER A 167 1.47 7.57 20.79
CA SER A 167 1.82 8.65 21.71
C SER A 167 3.17 9.28 21.41
N HIS A 168 3.94 8.75 20.46
CA HIS A 168 5.27 9.26 20.16
C HIS A 168 5.21 10.70 19.61
N PRO A 169 6.07 11.63 20.06
CA PRO A 169 6.04 13.03 19.64
C PRO A 169 5.97 13.24 18.11
N HIS A 170 6.79 12.53 17.34
CA HIS A 170 6.80 12.60 15.86
C HIS A 170 5.56 12.03 15.17
N VAL A 171 4.74 11.26 15.87
CA VAL A 171 3.43 10.80 15.37
C VAL A 171 2.34 11.81 15.74
N VAL A 172 2.40 12.34 16.96
CA VAL A 172 1.47 13.36 17.45
C VAL A 172 1.60 14.69 16.69
N ASP A 173 2.83 15.09 16.34
CA ASP A 173 3.08 16.30 15.53
C ASP A 173 2.73 16.12 14.04
N GLY A 174 2.36 14.90 13.64
CA GLY A 174 1.99 14.53 12.28
C GLY A 174 3.16 14.39 11.31
N SER A 175 4.40 14.32 11.79
CA SER A 175 5.57 14.07 10.93
C SER A 175 5.56 12.63 10.41
N LEU A 176 5.12 11.70 11.25
CA LEU A 176 4.95 10.30 10.94
C LEU A 176 3.48 9.92 11.11
N TYR A 177 3.06 8.89 10.37
CA TYR A 177 1.77 8.27 10.55
C TYR A 177 1.92 6.75 10.52
N TRP A 178 0.85 6.05 10.88
CA TRP A 178 0.84 4.59 10.84
C TRP A 178 -0.26 4.05 9.94
N HIS A 179 -0.02 2.84 9.43
CA HIS A 179 -0.99 2.04 8.71
C HIS A 179 -1.05 0.67 9.39
N LEU A 180 -2.23 0.27 9.86
CA LEU A 180 -2.47 -1.06 10.44
C LEU A 180 -3.56 -1.76 9.63
N ASN A 181 -3.24 -2.89 9.01
CA ASN A 181 -4.21 -3.77 8.36
C ASN A 181 -3.80 -5.23 8.54
N GLY A 182 -4.58 -5.99 9.33
CA GLY A 182 -4.26 -7.37 9.65
C GLY A 182 -2.92 -7.50 10.38
N ASN A 183 -2.05 -8.41 9.94
CA ASN A 183 -0.73 -8.60 10.54
C ASN A 183 0.34 -7.73 9.89
N ASN A 184 0.05 -6.44 9.72
CA ASN A 184 0.96 -5.49 9.10
C ASN A 184 0.75 -4.10 9.71
N LEU A 185 1.69 -3.67 10.56
CA LEU A 185 1.74 -2.33 11.13
C LEU A 185 2.92 -1.59 10.51
N ALA A 186 2.67 -0.59 9.68
CA ALA A 186 3.70 0.27 9.12
C ALA A 186 3.72 1.63 9.81
N VAL A 187 4.91 2.22 9.94
CA VAL A 187 5.15 3.60 10.42
C VAL A 187 5.92 4.33 9.33
N LEU A 188 5.35 5.41 8.82
CA LEU A 188 5.83 6.08 7.61
C LEU A 188 6.01 7.58 7.83
N PRO A 189 7.03 8.20 7.22
CA PRO A 189 7.08 9.64 6.96
C PRO A 189 5.80 10.14 6.29
N LYS A 190 5.26 11.29 6.74
CA LYS A 190 4.05 11.90 6.15
C LYS A 190 4.19 12.16 4.64
N ILE A 191 5.39 12.45 4.17
CA ILE A 191 5.67 12.67 2.74
C ILE A 191 5.57 11.41 1.89
N ILE A 192 5.66 10.21 2.50
CA ILE A 192 5.51 8.94 1.80
C ILE A 192 4.06 8.51 1.94
N ASN A 193 3.25 8.86 0.95
CA ASN A 193 1.85 8.45 0.90
C ASN A 193 1.38 8.26 -0.55
N LYS A 194 0.40 7.35 -0.73
CA LYS A 194 -0.11 6.98 -2.05
C LYS A 194 -0.82 8.15 -2.74
N GLU A 195 -1.48 9.01 -1.96
CA GLU A 195 -2.23 10.18 -2.45
C GLU A 195 -1.32 11.13 -3.23
N SER A 196 -0.15 11.46 -2.71
CA SER A 196 0.77 12.42 -3.33
C SER A 196 1.33 11.88 -4.65
N ALA A 197 1.69 10.59 -4.70
CA ALA A 197 2.15 9.93 -5.92
C ALA A 197 1.05 9.84 -6.99
N VAL A 198 -0.18 9.52 -6.58
CA VAL A 198 -1.34 9.49 -7.49
C VAL A 198 -1.68 10.88 -8.00
N SER A 199 -1.62 11.91 -7.13
CA SER A 199 -1.84 13.30 -7.52
C SER A 199 -0.85 13.76 -8.59
N TYR A 200 0.44 13.45 -8.41
CA TYR A 200 1.50 13.72 -9.38
C TYR A 200 1.22 13.07 -10.74
N LEU A 201 0.85 11.79 -10.77
CA LEU A 201 0.51 11.10 -12.02
C LEU A 201 -0.76 11.66 -12.69
N LEU A 202 -1.78 11.97 -11.89
CA LEU A 202 -3.02 12.57 -12.36
C LEU A 202 -2.79 13.91 -13.04
N GLU A 203 -1.91 14.76 -12.51
CA GLU A 203 -1.55 16.03 -13.13
C GLU A 203 -1.00 15.81 -14.55
N GLY A 204 -0.04 14.88 -14.70
CA GLY A 204 0.52 14.51 -16.00
C GLY A 204 -0.54 13.94 -16.96
N TYR A 205 -1.42 13.05 -16.48
CA TYR A 205 -2.47 12.46 -17.33
C TYR A 205 -3.50 13.49 -17.77
N ARG A 206 -3.89 14.45 -16.91
CA ARG A 206 -4.83 15.51 -17.26
C ARG A 206 -4.28 16.44 -18.34
N GLN A 207 -2.98 16.72 -18.33
CA GLN A 207 -2.32 17.50 -19.39
C GLN A 207 -2.32 16.75 -20.73
N GLN A 208 -2.14 15.43 -20.72
CA GLN A 208 -2.10 14.59 -21.91
C GLN A 208 -3.50 14.23 -22.45
N HIS A 209 -4.50 14.15 -21.57
CA HIS A 209 -5.82 13.65 -21.87
C HIS A 209 -6.91 14.57 -21.30
N PRO A 210 -7.38 15.57 -22.08
CA PRO A 210 -8.42 16.51 -21.62
C PRO A 210 -9.76 15.87 -21.23
N GLN A 211 -10.06 14.67 -21.76
CA GLN A 211 -11.23 13.87 -21.40
C GLN A 211 -10.78 12.62 -20.63
N LEU A 212 -10.23 12.83 -19.44
CA LEU A 212 -9.78 11.78 -18.53
C LEU A 212 -10.95 11.31 -17.65
N LEU A 213 -11.10 9.99 -17.51
CA LEU A 213 -11.99 9.34 -16.56
C LEU A 213 -11.14 8.47 -15.61
N THR A 214 -11.31 8.64 -14.30
CA THR A 214 -10.45 8.02 -13.30
C THR A 214 -11.23 7.21 -12.28
N PHE A 215 -10.70 6.03 -11.95
CA PHE A 215 -11.20 5.19 -10.88
C PHE A 215 -10.08 4.96 -9.85
N GLY A 216 -10.42 4.97 -8.57
CA GLY A 216 -9.55 4.50 -7.48
C GLY A 216 -10.09 3.21 -6.89
N ALA A 217 -9.24 2.24 -6.62
CA ALA A 217 -9.63 1.00 -5.97
C ALA A 217 -8.68 0.64 -4.82
N GLY A 218 -9.24 0.36 -3.64
CA GLY A 218 -8.48 0.06 -2.44
C GLY A 218 -9.31 -0.61 -1.33
N ASP A 219 -8.59 -1.26 -0.41
CA ASP A 219 -9.16 -2.05 0.69
C ASP A 219 -8.98 -1.35 2.06
N SER A 220 -7.98 -0.49 2.18
CA SER A 220 -7.48 0.03 3.45
C SER A 220 -7.93 1.46 3.70
N LYS A 221 -8.03 1.87 4.98
CA LYS A 221 -8.37 3.26 5.34
C LYS A 221 -7.41 4.29 4.71
N THR A 222 -6.13 3.94 4.61
CA THR A 222 -5.09 4.80 4.01
C THR A 222 -5.19 4.92 2.49
N ASP A 223 -5.95 4.03 1.83
CA ASP A 223 -6.18 4.12 0.38
C ASP A 223 -7.23 5.16 0.02
N ALA A 224 -8.14 5.47 0.96
CA ALA A 224 -9.24 6.41 0.75
C ALA A 224 -8.76 7.78 0.23
N ALA A 225 -7.60 8.25 0.70
CA ALA A 225 -7.03 9.53 0.29
C ALA A 225 -6.70 9.57 -1.21
N PHE A 226 -6.00 8.56 -1.75
CA PHE A 226 -5.71 8.55 -3.19
C PHE A 226 -6.96 8.26 -4.02
N MET A 227 -7.88 7.45 -3.50
CA MET A 227 -9.13 7.15 -4.20
C MET A 227 -10.03 8.38 -4.32
N ALA A 228 -10.02 9.26 -3.33
CA ALA A 228 -10.77 10.52 -3.34
C ALA A 228 -10.29 11.52 -4.41
N LEU A 229 -9.09 11.31 -4.98
CA LEU A 229 -8.59 12.10 -6.12
C LEU A 229 -9.22 11.70 -7.46
N CYS A 230 -9.90 10.54 -7.51
CA CYS A 230 -10.48 9.96 -8.72
C CYS A 230 -11.98 10.29 -8.86
N ASP A 231 -12.53 10.16 -10.07
CA ASP A 231 -13.95 10.41 -10.35
C ASP A 231 -14.87 9.36 -9.71
N TYR A 232 -14.41 8.12 -9.63
CA TYR A 232 -15.14 6.99 -9.05
C TYR A 232 -14.24 6.14 -8.14
N ALA A 233 -14.85 5.45 -7.18
CA ALA A 233 -14.16 4.56 -6.24
C ALA A 233 -14.75 3.14 -6.27
N LEU A 234 -13.89 2.12 -6.20
CA LEU A 234 -14.26 0.72 -5.98
C LEU A 234 -13.67 0.22 -4.64
N ILE A 235 -14.51 -0.34 -3.79
CA ILE A 235 -14.09 -0.90 -2.49
C ILE A 235 -14.65 -2.32 -2.37
N PRO A 236 -13.82 -3.36 -2.14
CA PRO A 236 -14.33 -4.71 -1.93
C PRO A 236 -15.09 -4.83 -0.60
N LYS A 237 -16.21 -5.56 -0.59
CA LYS A 237 -17.21 -5.57 0.52
C LYS A 237 -16.74 -6.09 1.88
N ASN A 238 -15.59 -6.77 1.97
CA ASN A 238 -15.12 -7.39 3.21
C ASN A 238 -13.75 -6.86 3.62
N THR A 239 -13.55 -5.56 3.46
CA THR A 239 -12.26 -4.88 3.66
C THR A 239 -12.38 -3.83 4.76
N GLN A 240 -11.23 -3.41 5.30
CA GLN A 240 -11.18 -2.45 6.39
C GLN A 240 -11.89 -1.14 6.04
N LEU A 241 -11.69 -0.64 4.81
CA LEU A 241 -12.32 0.57 4.32
C LEU A 241 -13.83 0.38 4.17
N PHE A 242 -14.27 -0.73 3.57
CA PHE A 242 -15.71 -0.99 3.42
C PHE A 242 -16.42 -1.05 4.76
N GLN A 243 -15.85 -1.73 5.76
CA GLN A 243 -16.42 -1.80 7.10
C GLN A 243 -16.56 -0.42 7.73
N THR A 244 -15.62 0.49 7.47
CA THR A 244 -15.69 1.87 7.98
C THR A 244 -16.86 2.64 7.36
N LEU A 245 -17.20 2.37 6.11
CA LEU A 245 -18.34 3.00 5.41
C LEU A 245 -19.68 2.32 5.74
N ALA A 246 -19.69 1.00 5.86
CA ALA A 246 -20.90 0.21 6.10
C ALA A 246 -21.32 0.20 7.57
N CYS A 247 -20.38 0.31 8.52
CA CYS A 247 -20.65 0.50 9.94
C CYS A 247 -20.95 1.96 10.29
N VAL A 248 -21.25 2.82 9.31
CA VAL A 248 -22.04 4.04 9.56
C VAL A 248 -23.48 3.57 9.85
N GLU A 249 -23.67 2.89 10.99
CA GLU A 249 -24.98 2.69 11.59
C GLU A 249 -25.40 4.02 12.22
N THR A 250 -26.39 4.65 11.58
CA THR A 250 -27.45 5.48 12.15
C THR A 250 -27.03 6.49 13.23
N LEU A 251 -26.81 7.74 12.79
CA LEU A 251 -27.23 8.90 13.59
C LEU A 251 -28.75 8.90 13.78
#